data_AF-A0A954FE58-F1
#
_entry.id   AF-A0A954FE58-F1
#
_cell.length_a   1.000
_cell.length_b   1.000
_cell.length_c   1.000
_cell.angle_alpha   90.00
_cell.angle_beta   90.00
_cell.angle_gamma   90.00
#
_symmetry.space_group_name_H-M   'P 1'
#
loop_
_entity.id
_entity.type
_entity.pdbx_description
1 polymer ?
#
loop_
_entity_poly.entity_id
_entity_poly.type
_entity_poly.pdbx_seq_one_letter_code
_entity_poly.pdbx_strand_id
1 'polypeptide(L)'
;NDDPAIRGREIHAEAYQFFQLITPGFCGSCHDVFAPNGFRLEDAFSEFKHSPAAKKCKENCQDCHMGAVPGEAMGYTYSPAAVVGNVKTPVRKHTNHMMIGPDYPIIHRGLFPHNPAAVREEDTPPSPDTGLATMREWLCFDDAAGWGTPEFEKHVTDTDYFPPPWDDQIMRMKARQILNDQYELLGEAATQRLQILRAGYHLGEIEVEKAKWYDLKFSVPVSNITLGHGVPTGFDAERVVFLRTMVWDQNGRLVFQSGDLDPNGDIRDSHSLYVHNGEIPLDRQLFTLQSRFITRNVRGGEREQVLNVPYSLDPLPYFRPATRPFTVLGRPIGARKQKQNIEAKGSRLANYHVSRRQLTGPGNYTIRVQLIAGMVPVNLVHEISDVGFDYGMSARDIADGVVDGHMVLYEKVETVCIP
;
A
#
# COMPACT_ATOMS: atom_id res chain seq x y z
N ASN A 1 46.42 -4.70 -9.42
CA ASN A 1 46.91 -4.88 -10.81
C ASN A 1 46.71 -3.52 -11.44
N ASP A 2 47.78 -2.74 -11.45
CA ASP A 2 47.77 -1.27 -11.51
C ASP A 2 48.52 -0.78 -12.75
N ASP A 3 48.53 -1.58 -13.82
CA ASP A 3 49.09 -1.20 -15.10
C ASP A 3 48.09 -0.34 -15.88
N PRO A 4 48.35 0.97 -16.08
CA PRO A 4 47.46 1.88 -16.78
C PRO A 4 47.32 1.59 -18.29
N ALA A 5 48.13 0.68 -18.86
CA ALA A 5 47.97 0.21 -20.24
C ALA A 5 46.87 -0.86 -20.40
N ILE A 6 46.45 -1.51 -19.31
CA ILE A 6 45.40 -2.53 -19.32
C ILE A 6 44.05 -1.81 -19.12
N ARG A 7 43.39 -1.44 -20.23
CA ARG A 7 42.02 -0.92 -20.19
C ARG A 7 41.05 -2.03 -19.79
N GLY A 8 40.51 -1.91 -18.57
CA GLY A 8 39.41 -2.70 -18.06
C GLY A 8 39.86 -3.98 -17.36
N ARG A 9 39.53 -4.11 -16.06
CA ARG A 9 39.53 -5.42 -15.40
C ARG A 9 38.40 -6.25 -16.02
N GLU A 10 38.62 -7.54 -16.25
CA GLU A 10 37.54 -8.49 -16.51
C GLU A 10 36.67 -8.62 -15.25
N ILE A 11 35.71 -7.70 -15.08
CA ILE A 11 34.77 -7.67 -13.95
C ILE A 11 33.54 -8.56 -14.16
N HIS A 12 33.42 -9.20 -15.33
CA HIS A 12 32.42 -10.21 -15.66
C HIS A 12 33.07 -11.36 -16.47
N ALA A 13 34.11 -11.98 -15.90
CA ALA A 13 34.89 -13.02 -16.58
C ALA A 13 34.03 -14.25 -16.97
N GLU A 14 33.02 -14.57 -16.17
CA GLU A 14 32.14 -15.73 -16.39
C GLU A 14 30.71 -15.37 -16.02
N ALA A 15 29.75 -16.00 -16.70
CA ALA A 15 28.33 -15.90 -16.39
C ALA A 15 27.76 -17.30 -16.12
N TYR A 16 27.10 -17.45 -14.97
CA TYR A 16 26.47 -18.70 -14.55
C TYR A 16 24.96 -18.55 -14.49
N GLN A 17 24.23 -19.60 -14.85
CA GLN A 17 22.78 -19.64 -14.68
C GLN A 17 22.42 -19.93 -13.22
N PHE A 18 21.73 -19.00 -12.57
CA PHE A 18 21.23 -19.20 -11.22
C PHE A 18 19.75 -19.60 -11.24
N PHE A 19 19.49 -20.92 -11.29
CA PHE A 19 18.14 -21.47 -11.45
C PHE A 19 17.16 -21.08 -10.33
N GLN A 20 17.64 -20.75 -9.13
CA GLN A 20 16.76 -20.34 -8.04
C GLN A 20 16.00 -19.06 -8.40
N LEU A 21 16.58 -18.14 -9.19
CA LEU A 21 15.97 -16.87 -9.59
C LEU A 21 14.66 -17.03 -10.33
N ILE A 22 14.41 -18.17 -10.97
CA ILE A 22 13.17 -18.42 -11.73
C ILE A 22 12.18 -19.30 -10.96
N THR A 23 12.40 -19.50 -9.66
CA THR A 23 11.52 -20.28 -8.79
C THR A 23 10.82 -19.37 -7.78
N PRO A 24 9.64 -19.75 -7.26
CA PRO A 24 8.97 -18.97 -6.21
C PRO A 24 9.79 -18.96 -4.91
N GLY A 25 10.71 -19.92 -4.72
CA GLY A 25 11.60 -19.98 -3.56
C GLY A 25 12.60 -18.82 -3.49
N PHE A 26 12.86 -18.12 -4.61
CA PHE A 26 13.61 -16.86 -4.55
C PHE A 26 12.82 -15.79 -3.79
N CYS A 27 11.54 -15.61 -4.13
CA CYS A 27 10.65 -14.65 -3.46
C CYS A 27 10.44 -15.03 -1.99
N GLY A 28 10.31 -16.33 -1.70
CA GLY A 28 10.15 -16.86 -0.34
C GLY A 28 11.33 -16.63 0.60
N SER A 29 12.49 -16.17 0.11
CA SER A 29 13.59 -15.74 0.98
C SER A 29 13.27 -14.48 1.78
N CYS A 30 12.35 -13.64 1.27
CA CYS A 30 11.91 -12.41 1.91
C CYS A 30 10.40 -12.41 2.23
N HIS A 31 9.56 -13.11 1.46
CA HIS A 31 8.09 -13.08 1.57
C HIS A 31 7.48 -14.17 2.47
N ASP A 32 8.24 -14.59 3.49
CA ASP A 32 7.77 -15.36 4.66
C ASP A 32 8.51 -14.76 5.88
N VAL A 33 8.05 -13.60 6.36
CA VAL A 33 8.74 -12.82 7.40
C VAL A 33 8.35 -13.30 8.80
N PHE A 34 9.35 -13.49 9.65
CA PHE A 34 9.19 -13.84 11.05
C PHE A 34 9.77 -12.74 11.96
N ALA A 35 9.02 -12.38 13.00
CA ALA A 35 9.56 -11.58 14.09
C ALA A 35 10.63 -12.37 14.86
N PRO A 36 11.52 -11.72 15.65
CA PRO A 36 12.59 -12.39 16.39
C PRO A 36 12.11 -13.49 17.37
N ASN A 37 10.86 -13.40 17.84
CA ASN A 37 10.22 -14.42 18.68
C ASN A 37 9.63 -15.61 17.88
N GLY A 38 9.80 -15.62 16.56
CA GLY A 38 9.26 -16.62 15.64
C GLY A 38 7.79 -16.42 15.26
N PHE A 39 7.17 -15.30 15.61
CA PHE A 39 5.84 -14.93 15.14
C PHE A 39 5.88 -14.69 13.63
N ARG A 40 4.96 -15.31 12.88
CA ARG A 40 4.87 -15.12 11.42
C ARG A 40 4.15 -13.81 11.10
N LEU A 41 4.91 -12.80 10.70
CA LEU A 41 4.44 -11.47 10.31
C LEU A 41 3.93 -11.46 8.88
N GLU A 42 4.55 -12.21 7.98
CA GLU A 42 4.13 -12.38 6.59
C GLU A 42 4.23 -13.86 6.23
N ASP A 43 3.26 -14.36 5.47
CA ASP A 43 3.17 -15.76 5.06
C ASP A 43 2.85 -15.93 3.57
N ALA A 44 3.16 -14.91 2.75
CA ALA A 44 2.75 -14.83 1.34
C ALA A 44 3.31 -16.00 0.50
N PHE A 45 4.59 -16.36 0.67
CA PHE A 45 5.18 -17.49 -0.03
C PHE A 45 4.58 -18.82 0.44
N SER A 46 4.38 -18.98 1.74
CA SER A 46 3.70 -20.13 2.32
C SER A 46 2.27 -20.27 1.78
N GLU A 47 1.48 -19.20 1.73
CA GLU A 47 0.15 -19.19 1.11
C GLU A 47 0.21 -19.59 -0.36
N PHE A 48 1.11 -18.97 -1.11
CA PHE A 48 1.29 -19.25 -2.53
C PHE A 48 1.58 -20.72 -2.81
N LYS A 49 2.50 -21.33 -2.07
CA LYS A 49 2.84 -22.75 -2.23
C LYS A 49 1.65 -23.69 -2.02
N HIS A 50 0.65 -23.27 -1.22
CA HIS A 50 -0.55 -24.06 -0.96
C HIS A 50 -1.70 -23.79 -1.92
N SER A 51 -1.58 -22.76 -2.77
CA SER A 51 -2.62 -22.25 -3.64
C SER A 51 -2.89 -23.11 -4.89
N PRO A 52 -4.02 -22.89 -5.57
CA PRO A 52 -4.28 -23.45 -6.89
C PRO A 52 -3.22 -23.09 -7.93
N ALA A 53 -2.71 -21.85 -7.95
CA ALA A 53 -1.69 -21.41 -8.91
C ALA A 53 -0.44 -22.29 -8.86
N ALA A 54 0.13 -22.48 -7.66
CA ALA A 54 1.32 -23.31 -7.48
C ALA A 54 1.04 -24.81 -7.69
N LYS A 55 -0.06 -25.33 -7.13
CA LYS A 55 -0.32 -26.78 -7.13
C LYS A 55 -0.89 -27.30 -8.44
N LYS A 56 -1.82 -26.56 -9.05
CA LYS A 56 -2.58 -26.99 -10.23
C LYS A 56 -2.07 -26.31 -11.50
N CYS A 57 -1.94 -24.98 -11.50
CA CYS A 57 -1.55 -24.24 -12.71
C CYS A 57 -0.05 -24.32 -13.02
N LYS A 58 0.79 -24.64 -12.02
CA LYS A 58 2.26 -24.64 -12.12
C LYS A 58 2.83 -23.25 -12.45
N GLU A 59 2.11 -22.21 -12.06
CA GLU A 59 2.53 -20.82 -12.17
C GLU A 59 3.56 -20.48 -11.08
N ASN A 60 4.31 -19.39 -11.29
CA ASN A 60 5.22 -18.77 -10.35
C ASN A 60 4.76 -17.33 -10.04
N CYS A 61 5.25 -16.73 -8.95
CA CYS A 61 5.04 -15.33 -8.60
C CYS A 61 5.34 -14.39 -9.79
N GLN A 62 6.39 -14.71 -10.56
CA GLN A 62 6.82 -13.92 -11.71
C GLN A 62 5.82 -13.91 -12.86
N ASP A 63 5.03 -14.97 -13.01
CA ASP A 63 4.06 -15.06 -14.11
C ASP A 63 2.96 -14.02 -13.96
N CYS A 64 2.57 -13.70 -12.71
CA CYS A 64 1.61 -12.63 -12.42
C CYS A 64 2.27 -11.26 -12.19
N HIS A 65 3.38 -11.18 -11.46
CA HIS A 65 3.95 -9.89 -11.04
C HIS A 65 5.00 -9.31 -12.02
N MET A 66 5.60 -10.16 -12.86
CA MET A 66 6.59 -9.75 -13.88
C MET A 66 6.13 -10.05 -15.32
N GLY A 67 4.86 -10.43 -15.47
CA GLY A 67 4.23 -10.74 -16.75
C GLY A 67 3.92 -9.50 -17.58
N ALA A 68 3.25 -9.72 -18.72
CA ALA A 68 2.77 -8.64 -19.58
C ALA A 68 1.62 -7.83 -18.94
N VAL A 69 0.85 -8.48 -18.06
CA VAL A 69 -0.33 -7.91 -17.39
C VAL A 69 -0.13 -8.04 -15.89
N PRO A 70 0.03 -6.93 -15.14
CA PRO A 70 0.18 -6.99 -13.69
C PRO A 70 -0.96 -7.74 -13.00
N GLY A 71 -0.63 -8.81 -12.29
CA GLY A 71 -1.56 -9.59 -11.46
C GLY A 71 -2.18 -10.80 -12.14
N GLU A 72 -1.97 -10.96 -13.44
CA GLU A 72 -2.55 -12.05 -14.22
C GLU A 72 -1.46 -12.84 -14.94
N ALA A 73 -1.54 -14.17 -14.87
CA ALA A 73 -0.59 -15.08 -15.53
C ALA A 73 -0.83 -15.17 -17.06
N MET A 74 -0.83 -14.03 -17.75
CA MET A 74 -1.12 -13.90 -19.18
C MET A 74 0.15 -13.96 -20.06
N GLY A 75 1.21 -14.55 -19.52
CA GLY A 75 2.50 -14.67 -20.20
C GLY A 75 3.30 -13.37 -20.19
N TYR A 76 4.21 -13.23 -21.16
CA TYR A 76 5.22 -12.17 -21.19
C TYR A 76 5.27 -11.51 -22.55
N THR A 77 5.75 -10.26 -22.56
CA THR A 77 6.06 -9.58 -23.83
C THR A 77 7.37 -10.13 -24.41
N TYR A 78 7.58 -9.94 -25.71
CA TYR A 78 8.79 -10.37 -26.41
C TYR A 78 9.38 -9.18 -27.15
N SER A 79 10.60 -8.83 -26.79
CA SER A 79 11.31 -7.70 -27.40
C SER A 79 12.82 -7.93 -27.37
N PRO A 80 13.59 -7.16 -28.16
CA PRO A 80 15.02 -6.98 -27.91
C PRO A 80 15.24 -6.47 -26.48
N ALA A 81 16.27 -6.97 -25.81
CA ALA A 81 16.65 -6.53 -24.48
C ALA A 81 17.43 -5.20 -24.49
N ALA A 82 18.10 -4.90 -25.61
CA ALA A 82 18.78 -3.64 -25.81
C ALA A 82 18.76 -3.25 -27.30
N VAL A 83 18.82 -1.94 -27.53
CA VAL A 83 19.07 -1.35 -28.84
C VAL A 83 20.31 -0.47 -28.70
N VAL A 84 21.39 -0.83 -29.37
CA VAL A 84 22.66 -0.08 -29.34
C VAL A 84 22.83 0.59 -30.69
N GLY A 85 22.59 1.90 -30.75
CA GLY A 85 22.46 2.64 -32.00
C GLY A 85 21.32 2.07 -32.85
N ASN A 86 21.64 1.52 -34.02
CA ASN A 86 20.65 0.91 -34.92
C ASN A 86 20.61 -0.64 -34.83
N VAL A 87 21.37 -1.25 -33.92
CA VAL A 87 21.45 -2.71 -33.78
C VAL A 87 20.59 -3.17 -32.60
N LYS A 88 19.66 -4.07 -32.87
CA LYS A 88 18.78 -4.68 -31.85
C LYS A 88 19.35 -6.05 -31.46
N THR A 89 19.35 -6.36 -30.16
CA THR A 89 19.64 -7.73 -29.71
C THR A 89 18.55 -8.70 -30.19
N PRO A 90 18.80 -10.03 -30.24
CA PRO A 90 17.76 -11.00 -30.52
C PRO A 90 16.53 -10.82 -29.62
N VAL A 91 15.35 -11.06 -30.19
CA VAL A 91 14.08 -11.03 -29.45
C VAL A 91 14.09 -12.16 -28.42
N ARG A 92 13.75 -11.82 -27.17
CA ARG A 92 13.62 -12.78 -26.07
C ARG A 92 12.44 -12.42 -25.17
N LYS A 93 12.11 -13.33 -24.25
CA LYS A 93 11.16 -13.06 -23.16
C LYS A 93 11.58 -11.77 -22.44
N HIS A 94 10.65 -10.84 -22.32
CA HIS A 94 10.85 -9.58 -21.62
C HIS A 94 9.99 -9.58 -20.35
N THR A 95 10.66 -9.56 -19.19
CA THR A 95 10.04 -9.52 -17.87
C THR A 95 9.84 -8.07 -17.43
N ASN A 96 8.66 -7.76 -16.91
CA ASN A 96 8.41 -6.47 -16.30
C ASN A 96 9.06 -6.44 -14.90
N HIS A 97 10.04 -5.55 -14.71
CA HIS A 97 10.74 -5.38 -13.43
C HIS A 97 10.17 -4.26 -12.56
N MET A 98 9.07 -3.62 -12.98
CA MET A 98 8.34 -2.71 -12.10
C MET A 98 7.83 -3.44 -10.86
N MET A 99 7.50 -4.74 -10.98
CA MET A 99 7.07 -5.60 -9.88
C MET A 99 6.06 -4.86 -8.97
N ILE A 100 5.03 -4.29 -9.60
CA ILE A 100 4.19 -3.32 -8.93
C ILE A 100 3.46 -3.97 -7.74
N GLY A 101 3.56 -3.33 -6.59
CA GLY A 101 2.92 -3.73 -5.34
C GLY A 101 1.73 -2.83 -4.98
N PRO A 102 1.11 -3.07 -3.81
CA PRO A 102 0.01 -2.25 -3.31
C PRO A 102 0.46 -0.90 -2.73
N ASP A 103 1.77 -0.72 -2.48
CA ASP A 103 2.35 0.46 -1.83
C ASP A 103 2.66 1.60 -2.80
N TYR A 104 2.95 2.76 -2.24
CA TYR A 104 3.25 3.98 -2.98
C TYR A 104 4.12 4.94 -2.16
N PRO A 105 4.90 5.80 -2.83
CA PRO A 105 5.78 6.73 -2.14
C PRO A 105 4.99 7.89 -1.54
N ILE A 106 5.41 8.32 -0.35
CA ILE A 106 4.91 9.53 0.33
C ILE A 106 5.99 10.58 0.53
N ILE A 107 7.21 10.29 0.09
CA ILE A 107 8.35 11.21 0.19
C ILE A 107 8.35 12.21 -0.97
N HIS A 108 9.21 13.23 -0.85
CA HIS A 108 9.34 14.27 -1.85
C HIS A 108 9.69 13.69 -3.25
N ARG A 109 9.00 14.17 -4.31
CA ARG A 109 9.12 13.59 -5.66
C ARG A 109 10.48 13.85 -6.34
N GLY A 110 11.23 14.81 -5.81
CA GLY A 110 12.63 15.02 -6.17
C GLY A 110 13.56 13.89 -5.68
N LEU A 111 13.13 13.11 -4.68
CA LEU A 111 13.89 11.97 -4.15
C LEU A 111 13.44 10.64 -4.75
N PHE A 112 12.14 10.47 -5.01
CA PHE A 112 11.60 9.26 -5.60
C PHE A 112 10.51 9.55 -6.65
N PRO A 113 10.51 8.87 -7.82
CA PRO A 113 11.39 7.76 -8.25
C PRO A 113 12.89 8.09 -8.32
N HIS A 114 13.77 7.10 -8.29
CA HIS A 114 15.21 7.39 -8.37
C HIS A 114 15.54 7.96 -9.76
N ASN A 115 15.99 9.21 -9.80
CA ASN A 115 16.38 9.88 -11.04
C ASN A 115 17.83 10.37 -10.92
N PRO A 116 18.77 9.87 -11.77
CA PRO A 116 20.17 10.28 -11.75
C PRO A 116 20.39 11.79 -11.98
N ALA A 117 19.46 12.45 -12.68
CA ALA A 117 19.50 13.90 -12.89
C ALA A 117 18.95 14.69 -11.69
N ALA A 118 18.24 14.06 -10.76
CA ALA A 118 17.65 14.74 -9.61
C ALA A 118 18.64 14.87 -8.45
N VAL A 119 19.12 13.75 -7.91
CA VAL A 119 19.87 13.71 -6.66
C VAL A 119 21.37 13.67 -6.90
N ARG A 120 22.10 14.58 -6.24
CA ARG A 120 23.56 14.59 -6.16
C ARG A 120 24.03 14.25 -4.75
N GLU A 121 25.17 13.57 -4.65
CA GLU A 121 25.87 13.36 -3.38
C GLU A 121 26.33 14.69 -2.76
N GLU A 122 26.30 14.79 -1.42
CA GLU A 122 26.59 16.04 -0.70
C GLU A 122 27.98 16.61 -1.03
N ASP A 123 28.99 15.75 -1.13
CA ASP A 123 30.38 16.15 -1.36
C ASP A 123 30.78 16.28 -2.84
N THR A 124 29.83 16.10 -3.76
CA THR A 124 30.12 16.16 -5.20
C THR A 124 29.83 17.56 -5.75
N PRO A 125 30.78 18.21 -6.46
CA PRO A 125 30.52 19.50 -7.07
C PRO A 125 29.43 19.40 -8.14
N PRO A 126 28.65 20.48 -8.36
CA PRO A 126 27.68 20.53 -9.45
C PRO A 126 28.38 20.29 -10.80
N SER A 127 27.92 19.30 -11.54
CA SER A 127 28.39 18.94 -12.89
C SER A 127 27.15 18.62 -13.73
N PRO A 128 27.18 18.82 -15.06
CA PRO A 128 26.09 18.36 -15.94
C PRO A 128 25.78 16.86 -15.80
N ASP A 129 26.77 16.08 -15.37
CA ASP A 129 26.67 14.62 -15.18
C ASP A 129 26.32 14.21 -13.73
N THR A 130 26.14 15.18 -12.83
CA THR A 130 25.77 14.94 -11.42
C THR A 130 24.40 15.54 -11.16
N GLY A 131 23.60 14.96 -10.26
CA GLY A 131 22.22 15.40 -10.04
C GLY A 131 22.07 16.90 -9.75
N LEU A 132 20.86 17.42 -9.95
CA LEU A 132 20.55 18.83 -9.84
C LEU A 132 20.83 19.39 -8.43
N ALA A 133 20.40 18.67 -7.40
CA ALA A 133 20.51 19.09 -6.00
C ALA A 133 20.71 17.89 -5.06
N THR A 134 21.24 18.15 -3.88
CA THR A 134 21.37 17.16 -2.81
C THR A 134 20.01 16.76 -2.24
N MET A 135 19.94 15.65 -1.51
CA MET A 135 18.69 15.22 -0.88
C MET A 135 18.13 16.28 0.07
N ARG A 136 18.99 16.94 0.86
CA ARG A 136 18.56 17.99 1.81
C ARG A 136 17.99 19.21 1.09
N GLU A 137 18.63 19.63 0.00
CA GLU A 137 18.14 20.74 -0.82
C GLU A 137 16.79 20.40 -1.43
N TRP A 138 16.60 19.18 -1.97
CA TRP A 138 15.29 18.73 -2.47
C TRP A 138 14.18 18.76 -1.43
N LEU A 139 14.47 18.50 -0.16
CA LEU A 139 13.49 18.61 0.92
C LEU A 139 13.05 20.05 1.20
N CYS A 140 13.82 21.04 0.76
CA CYS A 140 13.46 22.46 0.85
C CYS A 140 12.73 22.97 -0.41
N PHE A 141 12.57 22.16 -1.45
CA PHE A 141 11.86 22.55 -2.66
C PHE A 141 10.35 22.45 -2.42
N ASP A 142 9.63 23.56 -2.50
CA ASP A 142 8.18 23.55 -2.31
C ASP A 142 7.44 23.22 -3.61
N ASP A 143 7.30 21.91 -3.85
CA ASP A 143 6.55 21.39 -4.98
C ASP A 143 5.07 21.84 -4.97
N ALA A 144 4.46 21.84 -3.78
CA ALA A 144 3.04 22.13 -3.57
C ALA A 144 2.69 23.61 -3.83
N ALA A 145 3.58 24.53 -3.49
CA ALA A 145 3.46 25.95 -3.84
C ALA A 145 3.65 26.22 -5.35
N GLY A 146 4.08 25.22 -6.12
CA GLY A 146 4.26 25.35 -7.57
C GLY A 146 5.60 25.94 -7.99
N TRP A 147 6.64 25.86 -7.16
CA TRP A 147 7.97 26.40 -7.49
C TRP A 147 8.48 25.94 -8.86
N GLY A 148 9.03 26.85 -9.66
CA GLY A 148 9.53 26.54 -11.00
C GLY A 148 8.46 26.39 -12.10
N THR A 149 7.17 26.51 -11.78
CA THR A 149 6.12 26.58 -12.82
C THR A 149 6.08 27.96 -13.47
N PRO A 150 5.74 28.10 -14.76
CA PRO A 150 5.63 29.40 -15.42
C PRO A 150 4.66 30.35 -14.72
N GLU A 151 3.59 29.83 -14.11
CA GLU A 151 2.60 30.59 -13.37
C GLU A 151 3.16 31.12 -12.05
N PHE A 152 3.87 30.29 -11.29
CA PHE A 152 4.53 30.70 -10.05
C PHE A 152 5.60 31.76 -10.31
N GLU A 153 6.48 31.50 -11.27
CA GLU A 153 7.63 32.34 -11.59
C GLU A 153 7.25 33.75 -12.07
N LYS A 154 6.04 33.94 -12.63
CA LYS A 154 5.50 35.27 -12.99
C LYS A 154 5.17 36.15 -11.79
N HIS A 155 4.93 35.55 -10.62
CA HIS A 155 4.50 36.25 -9.40
C HIS A 155 5.64 36.37 -8.37
N VAL A 156 6.80 35.77 -8.64
CA VAL A 156 7.99 35.89 -7.79
C VAL A 156 8.53 37.31 -7.86
N THR A 157 8.81 37.88 -6.69
CA THR A 157 9.38 39.21 -6.49
C THR A 157 10.76 39.12 -5.83
N ASP A 158 11.57 40.17 -5.93
CA ASP A 158 12.89 40.22 -5.28
C ASP A 158 12.83 40.16 -3.74
N THR A 159 11.63 40.34 -3.16
CA THR A 159 11.41 40.22 -1.71
C THR A 159 11.10 38.80 -1.25
N ASP A 160 10.83 37.87 -2.17
CA ASP A 160 10.55 36.48 -1.84
C ASP A 160 11.84 35.73 -1.50
N TYR A 161 11.84 35.06 -0.35
CA TYR A 161 12.99 34.28 0.10
C TYR A 161 12.91 32.84 -0.38
N PHE A 162 13.99 32.37 -0.98
CA PHE A 162 14.20 30.97 -1.32
C PHE A 162 15.53 30.50 -0.74
N PRO A 163 15.60 29.28 -0.18
CA PRO A 163 16.87 28.72 0.27
C PRO A 163 17.72 28.32 -0.95
N PRO A 164 19.05 28.49 -0.91
CA PRO A 164 19.93 27.94 -1.94
C PRO A 164 19.75 26.42 -2.09
N PRO A 165 19.80 25.86 -3.32
CA PRO A 165 20.06 26.50 -4.61
C PRO A 165 18.79 27.01 -5.30
N TRP A 166 17.65 27.05 -4.60
CA TRP A 166 16.35 27.42 -5.14
C TRP A 166 16.13 28.93 -5.21
N ASP A 167 17.10 29.74 -4.79
CA ASP A 167 17.16 31.18 -5.04
C ASP A 167 17.36 31.52 -6.53
N ASP A 168 17.96 30.60 -7.29
CA ASP A 168 18.04 30.71 -8.76
C ASP A 168 16.75 30.20 -9.44
N GLN A 169 16.09 31.09 -10.18
CA GLN A 169 14.93 30.76 -11.01
C GLN A 169 15.21 29.62 -12.00
N ILE A 170 16.39 29.59 -12.62
CA ILE A 170 16.75 28.54 -13.59
C ILE A 170 16.81 27.18 -12.89
N MET A 171 17.34 27.13 -11.67
CA MET A 171 17.37 25.91 -10.87
C MET A 171 15.96 25.44 -10.53
N ARG A 172 15.06 26.34 -10.12
CA ARG A 172 13.67 25.99 -9.84
C ARG A 172 12.95 25.44 -11.08
N MET A 173 13.14 26.06 -12.24
CA MET A 173 12.55 25.60 -13.50
C MET A 173 13.09 24.22 -13.93
N LYS A 174 14.40 23.96 -13.77
CA LYS A 174 15.00 22.64 -14.02
C LYS A 174 14.46 21.59 -13.06
N ALA A 175 14.33 21.93 -11.78
CA ALA A 175 13.73 21.04 -10.79
C ALA A 175 12.30 20.68 -11.18
N ARG A 176 11.50 21.66 -11.62
CA ARG A 176 10.13 21.43 -12.09
C ARG A 176 10.07 20.48 -13.28
N GLN A 177 11.00 20.58 -14.23
CA GLN A 177 11.07 19.63 -15.36
C GLN A 177 11.29 18.20 -14.88
N ILE A 178 12.25 18.01 -13.96
CA ILE A 178 12.49 16.70 -13.34
C ILE A 178 11.22 16.20 -12.64
N LEU A 179 10.55 17.05 -11.85
CA LEU A 179 9.33 16.66 -11.15
C LEU A 179 8.21 16.26 -12.11
N ASN A 180 8.06 16.93 -13.25
CA ASN A 180 7.06 16.58 -14.25
C ASN A 180 7.28 15.16 -14.80
N ASP A 181 8.52 14.80 -15.15
CA ASP A 181 8.86 13.44 -15.59
C ASP A 181 8.54 12.41 -14.48
N GLN A 182 8.83 12.77 -13.22
CA GLN A 182 8.55 11.92 -12.06
C GLN A 182 7.05 11.75 -11.83
N TYR A 183 6.25 12.79 -12.06
CA TYR A 183 4.79 12.72 -12.01
C TYR A 183 4.23 11.75 -13.06
N GLU A 184 4.79 11.74 -14.27
CA GLU A 184 4.41 10.77 -15.30
C GLU A 184 4.70 9.34 -14.86
N LEU A 185 5.91 9.08 -14.32
CA LEU A 185 6.30 7.76 -13.81
C LEU A 185 5.43 7.31 -12.63
N LEU A 186 5.12 8.21 -11.70
CA LEU A 186 4.21 7.92 -10.57
C LEU A 186 2.78 7.67 -11.05
N GLY A 187 2.32 8.37 -12.08
CA GLY A 187 1.03 8.14 -12.72
C GLY A 187 0.94 6.78 -13.40
N GLU A 188 2.01 6.35 -14.09
CA GLU A 188 2.13 5.01 -14.64
C GLU A 188 2.08 3.96 -13.52
N ALA A 189 2.88 4.13 -12.47
CA ALA A 189 2.91 3.24 -11.32
C ALA A 189 1.54 3.15 -10.61
N ALA A 190 0.83 4.27 -10.46
CA ALA A 190 -0.52 4.30 -9.90
C ALA A 190 -1.53 3.55 -10.76
N THR A 191 -1.42 3.65 -12.10
CA THR A 191 -2.26 2.90 -13.04
C THR A 191 -2.02 1.40 -12.92
N GLN A 192 -0.75 0.98 -12.90
CA GLN A 192 -0.39 -0.43 -12.73
C GLN A 192 -0.77 -0.95 -11.34
N ARG A 193 -0.67 -0.11 -10.29
CA ARG A 193 -1.12 -0.43 -8.92
C ARG A 193 -2.62 -0.68 -8.86
N LEU A 194 -3.42 0.15 -9.53
CA LEU A 194 -4.86 -0.07 -9.64
C LEU A 194 -5.16 -1.39 -10.36
N GLN A 195 -4.41 -1.71 -11.42
CA GLN A 195 -4.58 -2.93 -12.18
C GLN A 195 -4.28 -4.19 -11.35
N ILE A 196 -3.13 -4.26 -10.68
CA ILE A 196 -2.77 -5.40 -9.81
C ILE A 196 -3.79 -5.59 -8.67
N LEU A 197 -4.26 -4.50 -8.07
CA LEU A 197 -5.25 -4.57 -6.99
C LEU A 197 -6.62 -5.06 -7.51
N ARG A 198 -7.05 -4.61 -8.69
CA ARG A 198 -8.26 -5.11 -9.36
C ARG A 198 -8.14 -6.56 -9.87
N ALA A 199 -6.93 -7.03 -10.16
CA ALA A 199 -6.69 -8.44 -10.46
C ALA A 199 -6.78 -9.33 -9.20
N GLY A 200 -6.61 -8.77 -8.01
CA GLY A 200 -6.75 -9.48 -6.74
C GLY A 200 -8.17 -9.45 -6.17
N TYR A 201 -8.81 -8.28 -6.16
CA TYR A 201 -10.10 -8.05 -5.52
C TYR A 201 -11.24 -7.95 -6.53
N HIS A 202 -12.44 -8.33 -6.10
CA HIS A 202 -13.68 -8.06 -6.82
C HIS A 202 -14.77 -7.62 -5.86
N LEU A 203 -15.52 -6.58 -6.23
CA LEU A 203 -16.70 -6.12 -5.51
C LEU A 203 -17.94 -6.53 -6.31
N GLY A 204 -18.77 -7.40 -5.72
CA GLY A 204 -20.04 -7.83 -6.34
C GLY A 204 -21.12 -6.76 -6.26
N GLU A 205 -22.33 -7.12 -6.72
CA GLU A 205 -23.47 -6.20 -6.71
C GLU A 205 -24.03 -5.98 -5.29
N ILE A 206 -24.79 -4.89 -5.12
CA ILE A 206 -25.50 -4.60 -3.88
C ILE A 206 -26.77 -5.47 -3.83
N GLU A 207 -26.84 -6.38 -2.87
CA GLU A 207 -27.96 -7.31 -2.70
C GLU A 207 -28.91 -6.77 -1.62
N VAL A 208 -30.06 -6.24 -2.04
CA VAL A 208 -31.06 -5.69 -1.11
C VAL A 208 -31.93 -6.82 -0.56
N GLU A 209 -31.73 -7.14 0.71
CA GLU A 209 -32.49 -8.19 1.42
C GLU A 209 -33.84 -7.69 1.91
N LYS A 210 -33.89 -6.43 2.35
CA LYS A 210 -35.10 -5.81 2.90
C LYS A 210 -35.12 -4.31 2.63
N ALA A 211 -36.23 -3.81 2.12
CA ALA A 211 -36.47 -2.38 1.90
C ALA A 211 -37.86 -2.01 2.44
N LYS A 212 -37.91 -1.47 3.65
CA LYS A 212 -39.12 -0.96 4.31
C LYS A 212 -38.81 0.37 5.01
N TRP A 213 -39.81 1.24 5.16
CA TRP A 213 -39.63 2.57 5.78
C TRP A 213 -39.08 2.54 7.21
N TYR A 214 -39.07 1.38 7.86
CA TYR A 214 -38.52 1.14 9.19
C TYR A 214 -37.28 0.24 9.24
N ASP A 215 -36.85 -0.35 8.11
CA ASP A 215 -35.78 -1.34 8.08
C ASP A 215 -35.27 -1.51 6.63
N LEU A 216 -34.02 -1.09 6.38
CA LEU A 216 -33.29 -1.34 5.14
C LEU A 216 -32.10 -2.24 5.45
N LYS A 217 -32.02 -3.39 4.80
CA LYS A 217 -30.90 -4.34 4.89
C LYS A 217 -30.40 -4.68 3.51
N PHE A 218 -29.09 -4.67 3.37
CA PHE A 218 -28.42 -5.05 2.14
C PHE A 218 -27.05 -5.64 2.46
N SER A 219 -26.54 -6.43 1.54
CA SER A 219 -25.22 -7.02 1.64
C SER A 219 -24.43 -6.85 0.34
N VAL A 220 -23.10 -6.94 0.43
CA VAL A 220 -22.20 -6.80 -0.71
C VAL A 220 -21.10 -7.84 -0.59
N PRO A 221 -20.95 -8.76 -1.56
CA PRO A 221 -19.88 -9.74 -1.54
C PRO A 221 -18.56 -9.10 -2.02
N VAL A 222 -17.48 -9.36 -1.28
CA VAL A 222 -16.11 -9.00 -1.62
C VAL A 222 -15.33 -10.29 -1.83
N SER A 223 -14.73 -10.46 -2.99
CA SER A 223 -14.13 -11.72 -3.40
C SER A 223 -12.65 -11.56 -3.74
N ASN A 224 -11.88 -12.59 -3.42
CA ASN A 224 -10.55 -12.78 -3.95
C ASN A 224 -10.65 -13.55 -5.27
N ILE A 225 -10.29 -12.92 -6.39
CA ILE A 225 -10.39 -13.58 -7.70
C ILE A 225 -9.07 -14.24 -8.14
N THR A 226 -7.97 -14.02 -7.42
CA THR A 226 -6.68 -14.64 -7.71
C THR A 226 -6.65 -16.13 -7.30
N LEU A 227 -5.81 -16.88 -8.01
CA LEU A 227 -5.46 -18.26 -7.72
C LEU A 227 -4.16 -18.37 -6.89
N GLY A 228 -3.46 -17.25 -6.68
CA GLY A 228 -2.09 -17.19 -6.17
C GLY A 228 -1.98 -17.20 -4.65
N HIS A 229 -2.58 -16.24 -3.96
CA HIS A 229 -2.47 -16.10 -2.49
C HIS A 229 -3.72 -15.42 -1.93
N GLY A 230 -3.79 -15.26 -0.59
CA GLY A 230 -4.90 -14.53 0.04
C GLY A 230 -4.79 -13.02 -0.16
N VAL A 231 -5.88 -12.26 -0.01
CA VAL A 231 -5.88 -10.79 -0.19
C VAL A 231 -6.55 -10.10 1.01
N PRO A 232 -5.92 -9.10 1.66
CA PRO A 232 -4.53 -8.67 1.45
C PRO A 232 -3.51 -9.75 1.84
N THR A 233 -2.31 -9.65 1.28
CA THR A 233 -1.13 -10.47 1.64
C THR A 233 0.01 -9.56 2.11
N GLY A 234 1.15 -10.14 2.46
CA GLY A 234 2.29 -9.40 3.02
C GLY A 234 2.11 -9.20 4.52
N PHE A 235 2.37 -7.98 4.99
CA PHE A 235 2.08 -7.53 6.35
C PHE A 235 0.58 -7.26 6.54
N ASP A 236 -0.25 -8.29 6.36
CA ASP A 236 -1.72 -8.22 6.33
C ASP A 236 -2.40 -7.63 7.58
N ALA A 237 -1.71 -7.56 8.72
CA ALA A 237 -2.19 -6.86 9.92
C ALA A 237 -2.01 -5.34 9.86
N GLU A 238 -1.13 -4.89 8.97
CA GLU A 238 -0.78 -3.50 8.71
C GLU A 238 -1.26 -3.10 7.31
N ARG A 239 -2.13 -3.87 6.66
CA ARG A 239 -2.76 -3.53 5.37
C ARG A 239 -4.22 -3.17 5.59
N VAL A 240 -4.65 -2.04 5.05
CA VAL A 240 -6.02 -1.56 5.22
C VAL A 240 -6.78 -1.70 3.91
N VAL A 241 -7.68 -2.68 3.85
CA VAL A 241 -8.63 -2.82 2.76
C VAL A 241 -10.02 -2.94 3.36
N PHE A 242 -10.91 -2.02 3.00
CA PHE A 242 -12.20 -1.82 3.66
C PHE A 242 -13.27 -1.35 2.69
N LEU A 243 -14.53 -1.46 3.10
CA LEU A 243 -15.65 -0.88 2.37
C LEU A 243 -16.06 0.45 2.99
N ARG A 244 -16.12 1.49 2.15
CA ARG A 244 -16.79 2.74 2.49
C ARG A 244 -18.21 2.70 1.93
N THR A 245 -19.19 2.69 2.83
CA THR A 245 -20.60 2.52 2.51
C THR A 245 -21.38 3.73 3.00
N MET A 246 -22.15 4.33 2.10
CA MET A 246 -22.96 5.51 2.37
C MET A 246 -24.36 5.32 1.81
N VAL A 247 -25.37 5.78 2.55
CA VAL A 247 -26.76 5.81 2.08
C VAL A 247 -27.31 7.22 2.19
N TRP A 248 -27.84 7.74 1.09
CA TRP A 248 -28.53 9.03 1.04
C TRP A 248 -30.02 8.82 0.82
N ASP A 249 -30.83 9.72 1.38
CA ASP A 249 -32.26 9.77 1.09
C ASP A 249 -32.56 10.53 -0.22
N GLN A 250 -33.85 10.59 -0.58
CA GLN A 250 -34.33 11.26 -1.79
C GLN A 250 -34.04 12.77 -1.87
N ASN A 251 -33.70 13.40 -0.74
CA ASN A 251 -33.35 14.82 -0.67
C ASN A 251 -31.83 15.04 -0.67
N GLY A 252 -31.04 13.97 -0.83
CA GLY A 252 -29.57 14.02 -0.77
C GLY A 252 -29.00 14.10 0.64
N ARG A 253 -29.79 13.81 1.68
CA ARG A 253 -29.29 13.77 3.07
C ARG A 253 -28.63 12.42 3.34
N LEU A 254 -27.39 12.43 3.83
CA LEU A 254 -26.72 11.22 4.31
C LEU A 254 -27.42 10.67 5.57
N VAL A 255 -27.94 9.44 5.48
CA VAL A 255 -28.68 8.76 6.57
C VAL A 255 -27.89 7.63 7.21
N PHE A 256 -26.93 7.05 6.49
CA PHE A 256 -26.05 5.99 6.99
C PHE A 256 -24.65 6.13 6.40
N GLN A 257 -23.65 5.83 7.22
CA GLN A 257 -22.25 5.83 6.84
C GLN A 257 -21.49 4.77 7.64
N SER A 258 -20.65 4.00 6.94
CA SER A 258 -19.70 3.03 7.49
C SER A 258 -18.41 3.06 6.67
N GLY A 259 -17.27 2.74 7.29
CA GLY A 259 -15.96 2.82 6.65
C GLY A 259 -15.53 4.25 6.31
N ASP A 260 -15.94 5.22 7.10
CA ASP A 260 -15.39 6.57 7.13
C ASP A 260 -14.15 6.65 8.02
N LEU A 261 -13.32 7.64 7.71
CA LEU A 261 -12.09 7.90 8.44
C LEU A 261 -12.34 8.92 9.56
N ASP A 262 -11.67 8.73 10.68
CA ASP A 262 -11.56 9.73 11.73
C ASP A 262 -10.64 10.90 11.30
N PRO A 263 -10.53 11.97 12.09
CA PRO A 263 -9.67 13.10 11.74
C PRO A 263 -8.15 12.78 11.66
N ASN A 264 -7.70 11.65 12.21
CA ASN A 264 -6.32 11.19 12.00
C ASN A 264 -6.17 10.48 10.66
N GLY A 265 -7.22 9.85 10.15
CA GLY A 265 -7.21 9.08 8.91
C GLY A 265 -7.42 7.58 9.13
N ASP A 266 -7.73 7.15 10.35
CA ASP A 266 -8.03 5.75 10.66
C ASP A 266 -9.51 5.44 10.44
N ILE A 267 -9.82 4.21 10.01
CA ILE A 267 -11.18 3.70 10.08
C ILE A 267 -11.65 3.65 11.54
N ARG A 268 -12.94 3.92 11.78
CA ARG A 268 -13.53 3.97 13.14
C ARG A 268 -13.68 2.59 13.80
N ASP A 269 -12.57 1.88 13.99
CA ASP A 269 -12.48 0.60 14.65
C ASP A 269 -12.00 0.72 16.12
N SER A 270 -11.65 -0.40 16.76
CA SER A 270 -11.13 -0.47 18.13
C SER A 270 -9.76 0.19 18.33
N HIS A 271 -9.02 0.44 17.25
CA HIS A 271 -7.68 1.05 17.27
C HIS A 271 -7.67 2.54 16.91
N SER A 272 -8.78 3.10 16.39
CA SER A 272 -8.94 4.55 16.25
C SER A 272 -8.84 5.23 17.61
N LEU A 273 -7.93 6.22 17.72
CA LEU A 273 -7.77 7.01 18.95
C LEU A 273 -9.03 7.80 19.30
N TYR A 274 -9.74 8.34 18.31
CA TYR A 274 -10.98 9.08 18.54
C TYR A 274 -12.10 8.18 19.06
N VAL A 275 -12.18 6.94 18.57
CA VAL A 275 -13.12 5.94 19.11
C VAL A 275 -12.71 5.56 20.53
N HIS A 276 -11.43 5.35 20.77
CA HIS A 276 -10.91 5.01 22.09
C HIS A 276 -11.19 6.10 23.14
N ASN A 277 -11.07 7.36 22.76
CA ASN A 277 -11.34 8.52 23.60
C ASN A 277 -12.84 8.83 23.78
N GLY A 278 -13.72 8.15 23.04
CA GLY A 278 -15.16 8.39 23.06
C GLY A 278 -15.58 9.69 22.36
N GLU A 279 -14.71 10.28 21.53
CA GLU A 279 -14.96 11.49 20.76
C GLU A 279 -15.86 11.21 19.55
N ILE A 280 -15.71 10.03 18.95
CA ILE A 280 -16.58 9.53 17.88
C ILE A 280 -17.05 8.10 18.19
N PRO A 281 -18.24 7.69 17.73
CA PRO A 281 -18.72 6.32 17.96
C PRO A 281 -17.96 5.30 17.11
N LEU A 282 -17.73 4.12 17.67
CA LEU A 282 -17.26 2.92 16.95
C LEU A 282 -18.20 2.58 15.79
N ASP A 283 -17.63 2.34 14.60
CA ASP A 283 -18.38 1.79 13.47
C ASP A 283 -18.63 0.29 13.67
N ARG A 284 -19.86 -0.02 14.10
CA ARG A 284 -20.29 -1.40 14.38
C ARG A 284 -20.56 -2.25 13.13
N GLN A 285 -20.60 -1.64 11.95
CA GLN A 285 -20.87 -2.31 10.68
C GLN A 285 -19.69 -2.24 9.70
N LEU A 286 -18.51 -1.84 10.21
CA LEU A 286 -17.28 -1.77 9.46
C LEU A 286 -16.92 -3.13 8.83
N PHE A 287 -16.79 -3.15 7.51
CA PHE A 287 -16.14 -4.24 6.81
C PHE A 287 -14.68 -3.88 6.56
N THR A 288 -13.77 -4.67 7.13
CA THR A 288 -12.32 -4.55 6.93
C THR A 288 -11.70 -5.94 6.77
N LEU A 289 -10.65 -6.01 5.95
CA LEU A 289 -9.82 -7.19 5.73
C LEU A 289 -8.50 -7.12 6.52
N GLN A 290 -8.29 -6.07 7.31
CA GLN A 290 -7.10 -5.91 8.15
C GLN A 290 -7.06 -6.99 9.23
N SER A 291 -6.03 -7.82 9.20
CA SER A 291 -5.76 -8.82 10.24
C SER A 291 -5.45 -8.14 11.57
N ARG A 292 -5.72 -8.81 12.71
CA ARG A 292 -5.47 -8.23 14.04
C ARG A 292 -4.41 -9.03 14.79
N PHE A 293 -3.48 -8.34 15.43
CA PHE A 293 -2.62 -8.98 16.41
C PHE A 293 -3.39 -9.15 17.72
N ILE A 294 -3.41 -10.37 18.23
CA ILE A 294 -4.00 -10.71 19.51
C ILE A 294 -2.87 -11.11 20.45
N THR A 295 -2.68 -10.34 21.50
CA THR A 295 -1.63 -10.59 22.50
C THR A 295 -2.23 -11.04 23.82
N ARG A 296 -1.47 -11.86 24.55
CA ARG A 296 -1.87 -12.37 25.87
C ARG A 296 -1.41 -11.41 26.98
N ASN A 297 -2.32 -11.12 27.90
CA ASN A 297 -2.07 -10.31 29.09
C ASN A 297 -1.56 -11.14 30.27
N VAL A 298 -0.92 -10.49 31.27
CA VAL A 298 -0.41 -11.14 32.51
C VAL A 298 -1.46 -11.99 33.20
N ARG A 299 -2.71 -11.51 33.25
CA ARG A 299 -3.82 -12.21 33.89
C ARG A 299 -4.49 -13.26 32.99
N GLY A 300 -3.85 -13.65 31.90
CA GLY A 300 -4.30 -14.72 31.01
C GLY A 300 -5.35 -14.34 29.96
N GLY A 301 -5.92 -13.13 30.02
CA GLY A 301 -6.81 -12.61 28.97
C GLY A 301 -6.07 -12.32 27.66
N GLU A 302 -6.82 -12.17 26.57
CA GLU A 302 -6.31 -11.74 25.26
C GLU A 302 -6.86 -10.36 24.90
N ARG A 303 -6.12 -9.58 24.12
CA ARG A 303 -6.59 -8.31 23.54
C ARG A 303 -5.96 -8.04 22.19
N GLU A 304 -6.67 -7.27 21.37
CA GLU A 304 -6.13 -6.69 20.15
C GLU A 304 -4.99 -5.71 20.47
N GLN A 305 -4.05 -5.61 19.53
CA GLN A 305 -2.89 -4.72 19.58
C GLN A 305 -2.54 -4.24 18.18
N VAL A 306 -1.94 -3.04 18.11
CA VAL A 306 -1.35 -2.47 16.88
C VAL A 306 -0.05 -3.20 16.54
N LEU A 307 0.79 -3.47 17.53
CA LEU A 307 2.02 -4.26 17.39
C LEU A 307 1.86 -5.67 17.95
N ASN A 308 2.64 -6.63 17.45
CA ASN A 308 2.61 -8.02 17.92
C ASN A 308 3.33 -8.22 19.29
N VAL A 309 3.49 -7.17 20.09
CA VAL A 309 4.27 -7.15 21.33
C VAL A 309 3.37 -7.06 22.57
N PRO A 310 3.45 -8.02 23.51
CA PRO A 310 2.62 -8.02 24.70
C PRO A 310 3.19 -7.09 25.81
N TYR A 311 3.01 -5.77 25.68
CA TYR A 311 3.48 -4.80 26.71
C TYR A 311 2.82 -4.96 28.08
N SER A 312 1.73 -5.73 28.18
CA SER A 312 1.07 -6.00 29.44
C SER A 312 1.87 -6.97 30.33
N LEU A 313 2.82 -7.74 29.76
CA LEU A 313 3.68 -8.70 30.49
C LEU A 313 4.88 -8.05 31.18
N ASP A 314 5.45 -6.99 30.62
CA ASP A 314 6.63 -6.30 31.14
C ASP A 314 6.58 -4.83 30.70
N PRO A 315 6.91 -3.86 31.57
CA PRO A 315 7.01 -2.45 31.19
C PRO A 315 8.07 -2.18 30.11
N LEU A 316 9.05 -3.07 29.93
CA LEU A 316 10.01 -3.01 28.84
C LEU A 316 9.69 -4.12 27.82
N PRO A 317 9.12 -3.77 26.65
CA PRO A 317 8.85 -4.75 25.60
C PRO A 317 10.16 -5.26 24.97
N TYR A 318 10.71 -6.37 25.49
CA TYR A 318 11.85 -7.05 24.86
C TYR A 318 11.41 -8.33 24.16
N PHE A 319 11.80 -8.49 22.88
CA PHE A 319 11.60 -9.74 22.15
C PHE A 319 12.60 -10.79 22.63
N ARG A 320 12.10 -11.83 23.32
CA ARG A 320 12.89 -13.03 23.62
C ARG A 320 12.55 -14.14 22.63
N PRO A 321 13.55 -14.84 22.06
CA PRO A 321 13.31 -16.09 21.37
C PRO A 321 12.53 -17.05 22.27
N ALA A 322 11.59 -17.78 21.70
CA ALA A 322 10.82 -18.75 22.47
C ALA A 322 11.76 -19.85 23.01
N THR A 323 11.69 -20.12 24.32
CA THR A 323 12.52 -21.14 24.99
C THR A 323 12.01 -22.57 24.78
N ARG A 324 10.92 -22.74 24.03
CA ARG A 324 10.28 -24.02 23.73
C ARG A 324 9.88 -24.08 22.25
N PRO A 325 9.90 -25.26 21.61
CA PRO A 325 9.35 -25.43 20.27
C PRO A 325 7.88 -25.05 20.23
N PHE A 326 7.52 -24.20 19.28
CA PHE A 326 6.14 -23.74 19.05
C PHE A 326 5.67 -24.05 17.62
N THR A 327 6.46 -24.81 16.86
CA THR A 327 6.16 -25.21 15.47
C THR A 327 4.84 -25.96 15.35
N VAL A 328 4.50 -26.79 16.36
CA VAL A 328 3.21 -27.51 16.43
C VAL A 328 2.03 -26.55 16.58
N LEU A 329 2.23 -25.40 17.23
CA LEU A 329 1.20 -24.38 17.42
C LEU A 329 1.09 -23.42 16.23
N GLY A 330 2.10 -23.36 15.36
CA GLY A 330 2.19 -22.42 14.24
C GLY A 330 2.33 -20.94 14.66
N ARG A 331 2.57 -20.66 15.96
CA ARG A 331 2.70 -19.32 16.54
C ARG A 331 3.42 -19.37 17.89
N PRO A 332 4.05 -18.28 18.35
CA PRO A 332 4.52 -18.18 19.74
C PRO A 332 3.35 -18.17 20.74
N ILE A 333 3.65 -18.47 22.00
CA ILE A 333 2.62 -18.62 23.07
C ILE A 333 1.94 -17.28 23.41
N GLY A 334 2.66 -16.16 23.30
CA GLY A 334 2.21 -14.84 23.77
C GLY A 334 1.42 -14.02 22.75
N ALA A 335 1.40 -14.41 21.48
CA ALA A 335 0.75 -13.66 20.41
C ALA A 335 0.19 -14.58 19.32
N ARG A 336 -0.95 -14.20 18.73
CA ARG A 336 -1.47 -14.77 17.47
C ARG A 336 -1.89 -13.67 16.52
N LYS A 337 -1.98 -14.03 15.25
CA LYS A 337 -2.67 -13.23 14.24
C LYS A 337 -4.08 -13.77 14.06
N GLN A 338 -5.09 -12.91 14.22
CA GLN A 338 -6.44 -13.18 13.75
C GLN A 338 -6.51 -12.73 12.30
N LYS A 339 -6.29 -13.68 11.40
CA LYS A 339 -6.24 -13.43 9.97
C LYS A 339 -7.63 -13.06 9.45
N GLN A 340 -7.75 -11.93 8.75
CA GLN A 340 -9.00 -11.43 8.18
C GLN A 340 -8.98 -11.35 6.65
N ASN A 341 -7.88 -11.75 6.01
CA ASN A 341 -7.79 -11.78 4.57
C ASN A 341 -8.81 -12.76 3.95
N ILE A 342 -8.99 -12.64 2.64
CA ILE A 342 -9.81 -13.55 1.84
C ILE A 342 -8.86 -14.53 1.16
N GLU A 343 -9.01 -15.83 1.41
CA GLU A 343 -8.22 -16.89 0.79
C GLU A 343 -8.33 -16.87 -0.75
N ALA A 344 -7.38 -17.49 -1.46
CA ALA A 344 -7.45 -17.59 -2.92
C ALA A 344 -8.79 -18.18 -3.38
N LYS A 345 -9.50 -17.50 -4.29
CA LYS A 345 -10.88 -17.81 -4.73
C LYS A 345 -11.97 -17.72 -3.66
N GLY A 346 -11.66 -17.21 -2.48
CA GLY A 346 -12.59 -16.98 -1.39
C GLY A 346 -13.49 -15.77 -1.59
N SER A 347 -14.48 -15.63 -0.72
CA SER A 347 -15.35 -14.46 -0.65
C SER A 347 -15.82 -14.20 0.78
N ARG A 348 -16.03 -12.93 1.12
CA ARG A 348 -16.64 -12.48 2.39
C ARG A 348 -17.81 -11.55 2.08
N LEU A 349 -18.89 -11.72 2.83
CA LEU A 349 -20.10 -10.90 2.67
C LEU A 349 -20.10 -9.76 3.69
N ALA A 350 -20.16 -8.51 3.21
CA ALA A 350 -20.40 -7.34 4.04
C ALA A 350 -21.90 -7.16 4.23
N ASN A 351 -22.37 -6.98 5.47
CA ASN A 351 -23.79 -6.85 5.79
C ASN A 351 -24.06 -5.49 6.43
N TYR A 352 -25.10 -4.80 5.93
CA TYR A 352 -25.48 -3.48 6.38
C TYR A 352 -26.96 -3.41 6.74
N HIS A 353 -27.25 -2.66 7.79
CA HIS A 353 -28.58 -2.42 8.32
C HIS A 353 -28.74 -0.94 8.67
N VAL A 354 -29.71 -0.29 8.02
CA VAL A 354 -30.11 1.09 8.28
C VAL A 354 -31.45 1.06 9.01
N SER A 355 -31.43 1.51 10.26
CA SER A 355 -32.58 1.41 11.16
C SER A 355 -33.64 2.48 10.88
N ARG A 356 -34.88 2.26 11.36
CA ARG A 356 -35.95 3.28 11.35
C ARG A 356 -35.53 4.67 11.82
N ARG A 357 -34.63 4.76 12.80
CA ARG A 357 -34.19 6.06 13.37
C ARG A 357 -33.32 6.87 12.40
N GLN A 358 -32.73 6.20 11.42
CA GLN A 358 -31.86 6.79 10.41
C GLN A 358 -32.64 7.10 9.12
N LEU A 359 -33.60 6.26 8.76
CA LEU A 359 -34.46 6.46 7.59
C LEU A 359 -35.36 7.70 7.76
N THR A 360 -35.63 8.41 6.66
CA THR A 360 -36.43 9.64 6.61
C THR A 360 -37.86 9.42 6.12
N GLY A 361 -38.28 8.15 5.97
CA GLY A 361 -39.62 7.74 5.53
C GLY A 361 -39.60 7.02 4.17
N PRO A 362 -40.78 6.79 3.57
CA PRO A 362 -40.88 6.26 2.21
C PRO A 362 -40.21 7.18 1.18
N GLY A 363 -39.61 6.59 0.16
CA GLY A 363 -38.88 7.31 -0.89
C GLY A 363 -37.72 6.51 -1.46
N ASN A 364 -36.99 7.14 -2.37
CA ASN A 364 -35.78 6.55 -2.95
C ASN A 364 -34.58 6.78 -2.03
N TYR A 365 -33.77 5.75 -1.86
CA TYR A 365 -32.49 5.81 -1.16
C TYR A 365 -31.38 5.36 -2.09
N THR A 366 -30.31 6.13 -2.17
CA THR A 366 -29.14 5.77 -2.95
C THR A 366 -28.10 5.17 -2.04
N ILE A 367 -27.68 3.93 -2.32
CA ILE A 367 -26.61 3.22 -1.64
C ILE A 367 -25.35 3.34 -2.51
N ARG A 368 -24.25 3.83 -1.96
CA ARG A 368 -22.93 3.81 -2.61
C ARG A 368 -21.98 2.99 -1.75
N VAL A 369 -21.29 2.05 -2.39
CA VAL A 369 -20.29 1.19 -1.76
C VAL A 369 -19.00 1.27 -2.56
N GLN A 370 -17.91 1.57 -1.87
CA GLN A 370 -16.58 1.69 -2.45
C GLN A 370 -15.64 0.71 -1.76
N LEU A 371 -14.93 -0.12 -2.54
CA LEU A 371 -13.81 -0.91 -2.02
C LEU A 371 -12.54 -0.08 -2.09
N ILE A 372 -11.94 0.20 -0.93
CA ILE A 372 -10.76 1.06 -0.80
C ILE A 372 -9.58 0.24 -0.31
N ALA A 373 -8.42 0.47 -0.92
CA ALA A 373 -7.13 -0.07 -0.48
C ALA A 373 -6.17 1.06 -0.09
N GLY A 374 -5.59 0.95 1.09
CA GLY A 374 -4.51 1.79 1.61
C GLY A 374 -3.26 0.97 1.95
N MET A 375 -2.13 1.64 2.15
CA MET A 375 -0.86 0.96 2.42
C MET A 375 -0.74 0.48 3.87
N VAL A 376 -0.76 1.39 4.84
CA VAL A 376 -0.63 1.13 6.28
C VAL A 376 -1.71 1.91 7.02
N PRO A 377 -2.18 1.44 8.18
CA PRO A 377 -3.13 2.21 8.97
C PRO A 377 -2.42 3.35 9.71
N VAL A 378 -3.12 4.46 9.96
CA VAL A 378 -2.54 5.63 10.63
C VAL A 378 -2.24 5.34 12.10
N ASN A 379 -3.00 4.45 12.73
CA ASN A 379 -2.73 4.01 14.10
C ASN A 379 -1.34 3.37 14.25
N LEU A 380 -0.81 2.71 13.20
CA LEU A 380 0.55 2.18 13.20
C LEU A 380 1.58 3.32 13.12
N VAL A 381 1.34 4.32 12.25
CA VAL A 381 2.18 5.52 12.15
C VAL A 381 2.29 6.21 13.51
N HIS A 382 1.17 6.33 14.22
CA HIS A 382 1.17 6.89 15.58
C HIS A 382 1.98 6.03 16.55
N GLU A 383 1.76 4.71 16.57
CA GLU A 383 2.40 3.78 17.51
C GLU A 383 3.93 3.74 17.37
N ILE A 384 4.48 3.96 16.18
CA ILE A 384 5.94 3.96 15.93
C ILE A 384 6.56 5.36 15.89
N SER A 385 5.77 6.40 16.13
CA SER A 385 6.21 7.80 15.93
C SER A 385 7.30 8.26 16.91
N ASP A 386 7.49 7.56 18.03
CA ASP A 386 8.51 7.86 19.03
C ASP A 386 9.95 7.63 18.54
N VAL A 387 10.12 6.73 17.57
CA VAL A 387 11.42 6.48 16.89
C VAL A 387 11.78 7.63 15.93
N GLY A 388 10.78 8.32 15.41
CA GLY A 388 10.92 9.33 14.35
C GLY A 388 10.85 8.75 12.94
N PHE A 389 10.70 9.64 11.95
CA PHE A 389 10.66 9.30 10.53
C PHE A 389 11.79 9.98 9.76
N ASP A 390 12.19 9.36 8.66
CA ASP A 390 13.21 9.90 7.76
C ASP A 390 12.74 11.20 7.10
N TYR A 391 13.70 11.92 6.50
CA TYR A 391 13.46 13.14 5.71
C TYR A 391 12.80 14.29 6.48
N GLY A 392 12.83 14.25 7.82
CA GLY A 392 12.22 15.28 8.67
C GLY A 392 10.70 15.29 8.66
N MET A 393 10.06 14.21 8.18
CA MET A 393 8.60 14.10 8.14
C MET A 393 8.04 13.92 9.55
N SER A 394 6.97 14.64 9.87
CA SER A 394 6.20 14.41 11.09
C SER A 394 5.26 13.21 10.92
N ALA A 395 4.77 12.66 12.04
CA ALA A 395 3.75 11.62 12.00
C ALA A 395 2.47 12.06 11.24
N ARG A 396 2.14 13.36 11.28
CA ARG A 396 1.02 13.94 10.53
C ARG A 396 1.28 13.91 9.03
N ASP A 397 2.48 14.30 8.58
CA ASP A 397 2.85 14.28 7.15
C ASP A 397 2.79 12.86 6.59
N ILE A 398 3.26 11.87 7.36
CA ILE A 398 3.17 10.46 6.99
C ILE A 398 1.70 10.02 6.92
N ALA A 399 0.89 10.35 7.93
CA ALA A 399 -0.52 10.00 7.96
C ALA A 399 -1.29 10.60 6.77
N ASP A 400 -1.05 11.88 6.44
CA ASP A 400 -1.65 12.55 5.30
C ASP A 400 -1.25 11.88 3.98
N GLY A 401 0.05 11.63 3.78
CA GLY A 401 0.53 10.94 2.58
C GLY A 401 -0.06 9.53 2.42
N VAL A 402 -0.24 8.80 3.52
CA VAL A 402 -0.89 7.48 3.55
C VAL A 402 -2.38 7.58 3.22
N VAL A 403 -3.10 8.55 3.77
CA VAL A 403 -4.53 8.71 3.45
C VAL A 403 -4.73 9.16 2.01
N ASP A 404 -3.91 10.08 1.52
CA ASP A 404 -4.00 10.64 0.16
C ASP A 404 -3.79 9.60 -0.93
N GLY A 405 -2.96 8.58 -0.68
CA GLY A 405 -2.74 7.50 -1.63
C GLY A 405 -3.74 6.35 -1.54
N HIS A 406 -4.76 6.45 -0.69
CA HIS A 406 -5.90 5.52 -0.71
C HIS A 406 -6.52 5.44 -2.09
N MET A 407 -6.75 4.22 -2.55
CA MET A 407 -7.23 3.96 -3.91
C MET A 407 -8.61 3.29 -3.88
N VAL A 408 -9.58 3.90 -4.57
CA VAL A 408 -10.89 3.27 -4.79
C VAL A 408 -10.75 2.24 -5.91
N LEU A 409 -10.80 0.96 -5.55
CA LEU A 409 -10.69 -0.15 -6.48
C LEU A 409 -11.97 -0.33 -7.28
N TYR A 410 -13.10 -0.34 -6.59
CA TYR A 410 -14.42 -0.51 -7.19
C TYR A 410 -15.41 0.44 -6.54
N GLU A 411 -16.42 0.82 -7.31
CA GLU A 411 -17.56 1.58 -6.84
C GLU A 411 -18.84 0.95 -7.40
N LYS A 412 -19.83 0.79 -6.51
CA LYS A 412 -21.19 0.35 -6.83
C LYS A 412 -22.17 1.35 -6.28
N VAL A 413 -23.18 1.68 -7.08
CA VAL A 413 -24.26 2.59 -6.72
C VAL A 413 -25.57 1.92 -7.08
N GLU A 414 -26.48 1.82 -6.11
CA GLU A 414 -27.81 1.23 -6.31
C GLU A 414 -28.86 2.17 -5.71
N THR A 415 -30.00 2.33 -6.39
CA THR A 415 -31.13 3.12 -5.86
C THR A 415 -32.26 2.18 -5.46
N VAL A 416 -32.62 2.22 -4.18
CA VAL A 416 -33.66 1.38 -3.60
C VAL A 416 -34.89 2.22 -3.29
N CYS A 417 -36.03 1.82 -3.85
CA CYS A 417 -37.32 2.43 -3.51
C CYS A 417 -37.87 1.78 -2.23
N ILE A 418 -38.04 2.59 -1.20
CA ILE A 418 -38.65 2.19 0.06
C ILE A 418 -40.12 2.62 0.08
N PRO A 419 -41.08 1.67 0.16
CA PRO A 419 -42.50 1.95 0.14
C PRO A 419 -43.05 2.51 1.46
#